data_AF-A0A971W6I0-F1
#
_entry.id   AF-A0A971W6I0-F1
#
_cell.length_a   1.000
_cell.length_b   1.000
_cell.length_c   1.000
_cell.angle_alpha   90.00
_cell.angle_beta   90.00
_cell.angle_gamma   90.00
#
_symmetry.space_group_name_H-M   'P 1'
#
loop_
_entity.id
_entity.type
_entity.pdbx_description
1 polymer ?
#
loop_
_entity_poly.entity_id
_entity_poly.type
_entity_poly.pdbx_seq_one_letter_code
_entity_poly.pdbx_strand_id
1 'polypeptide(L)' 'MPNFSPEEISVARRLEQYFSHADMDFREKVFQAQLIARYELECGQPATESERMRIMTFMDTLDTIWHKLTQP' A
#
# COMPACT_ATOMS: atom_id res chain seq x y z
N MET A 1 -18.13 1.60 1.86
CA MET A 1 -16.68 1.79 2.11
C MET A 1 -16.34 0.95 3.32
N PRO A 2 -15.31 0.09 3.27
CA PRO A 2 -14.92 -0.74 4.41
C PRO A 2 -14.55 0.12 5.63
N ASN A 3 -14.69 -0.43 6.83
CA ASN A 3 -14.27 0.26 8.05
C ASN A 3 -12.74 0.22 8.17
N PHE A 4 -12.10 1.33 7.82
CA PHE A 4 -10.65 1.48 7.89
C PHE A 4 -10.20 2.04 9.25
N SER A 5 -9.09 1.52 9.75
CA SER A 5 -8.39 2.08 10.91
C SER A 5 -7.78 3.45 10.57
N PRO A 6 -7.40 4.27 11.58
CA PRO A 6 -6.73 5.54 11.32
C PRO A 6 -5.45 5.41 10.48
N GLU A 7 -4.70 4.33 10.68
CA GLU A 7 -3.50 4.02 9.91
C GLU A 7 -3.82 3.68 8.46
N GLU A 8 -4.81 2.84 8.23
CA GLU A 8 -5.28 2.48 6.88
C GLU A 8 -5.82 3.70 6.13
N ILE A 9 -6.54 4.61 6.82
CA ILE A 9 -7.00 5.88 6.23
C ILE A 9 -5.81 6.76 5.83
N SER A 10 -4.77 6.81 6.66
CA SER A 10 -3.54 7.56 6.35
C SER A 10 -2.88 7.01 5.08
N VAL A 11 -2.73 5.68 4.99
CA VAL A 11 -2.20 5.01 3.80
C VAL A 11 -3.10 5.24 2.58
N ALA A 12 -4.41 5.07 2.70
CA ALA A 12 -5.36 5.31 1.62
C ALA A 12 -5.25 6.72 1.04
N ARG A 13 -5.14 7.74 1.91
CA ARG A 13 -4.93 9.13 1.47
C ARG A 13 -3.62 9.33 0.72
N ARG A 14 -2.54 8.68 1.18
CA ARG A 14 -1.24 8.73 0.49
C ARG A 14 -1.31 8.06 -0.89
N LEU A 15 -2.03 6.96 -1.02
CA LEU A 15 -2.26 6.30 -2.31
C LEU A 15 -3.03 7.18 -3.28
N GLU A 16 -4.11 7.81 -2.80
CA GLU A 16 -4.90 8.75 -3.61
C GLU A 16 -4.07 9.95 -4.08
N GLN A 17 -3.16 10.45 -3.24
CA GLN A 17 -2.24 11.52 -3.63
C GLN A 17 -1.20 11.04 -4.64
N TYR A 18 -0.58 9.88 -4.39
CA TYR A 18 0.48 9.33 -5.25
C TYR A 18 -0.05 8.98 -6.65
N PHE A 19 -1.22 8.38 -6.73
CA PHE A 19 -1.88 8.01 -7.98
C PHE A 19 -2.93 9.04 -8.43
N SER A 20 -2.81 10.30 -8.00
CA SER A 20 -3.79 11.37 -8.27
C SER A 20 -4.06 11.63 -9.75
N HIS A 21 -3.11 11.29 -10.62
CA HIS A 21 -3.18 11.50 -12.07
C HIS A 21 -3.39 10.19 -12.85
N ALA A 22 -3.51 9.05 -12.16
CA ALA A 22 -3.73 7.77 -12.80
C ALA A 22 -5.23 7.51 -12.96
N ASP A 23 -5.62 7.04 -14.14
CA ASP A 23 -6.97 6.51 -14.40
C ASP A 23 -7.06 5.10 -13.82
N MET A 24 -7.16 5.02 -12.48
CA MET A 24 -7.24 3.80 -11.71
C MET A 24 -8.23 3.97 -10.56
N ASP A 25 -9.02 2.93 -10.30
CA ASP A 25 -9.85 2.87 -9.10
C ASP A 25 -9.00 2.64 -7.83
N PHE A 26 -9.61 2.79 -6.66
CA PHE A 26 -8.88 2.65 -5.39
C PHE A 26 -8.30 1.24 -5.19
N ARG A 27 -8.99 0.20 -5.68
CA ARG A 27 -8.54 -1.18 -5.56
C ARG A 27 -7.30 -1.41 -6.43
N GLU A 28 -7.31 -0.90 -7.66
CA GLU A 28 -6.16 -0.92 -8.57
C GLU A 28 -4.96 -0.18 -7.97
N LYS A 29 -5.19 1.00 -7.37
CA LYS A 29 -4.14 1.75 -6.66
C LYS A 29 -3.50 0.95 -5.53
N VAL A 30 -4.30 0.26 -4.72
CA VAL A 30 -3.80 -0.62 -3.63
C VAL A 30 -2.98 -1.76 -4.21
N PHE A 31 -3.47 -2.42 -5.27
CA PHE A 31 -2.77 -3.50 -5.94
C PHE A 31 -1.42 -3.05 -6.52
N GLN A 32 -1.38 -1.91 -7.21
CA GLN A 32 -0.14 -1.36 -7.75
C GLN A 32 0.86 -1.00 -6.64
N ALA A 33 0.39 -0.44 -5.52
CA ALA A 33 1.25 -0.15 -4.38
C ALA A 33 1.87 -1.41 -3.76
N GLN A 34 1.13 -2.53 -3.70
CA GLN A 34 1.68 -3.82 -3.24
C GLN A 34 2.78 -4.33 -4.18
N LEU A 35 2.60 -4.19 -5.50
CA LEU A 35 3.62 -4.58 -6.49
C LEU A 35 4.89 -3.74 -6.34
N ILE A 36 4.76 -2.41 -6.18
CA ILE A 36 5.90 -1.51 -5.99
C ILE A 36 6.65 -1.87 -4.70
N ALA A 37 5.94 -1.99 -3.57
CA ALA A 37 6.56 -2.31 -2.28
C ALA A 37 7.29 -3.66 -2.31
N ARG A 38 6.71 -4.66 -2.97
CA ARG A 38 7.34 -5.97 -3.14
C ARG A 38 8.60 -5.90 -3.99
N TYR A 39 8.53 -5.19 -5.12
CA TYR A 39 9.68 -4.98 -5.99
C TYR A 39 10.83 -4.29 -5.24
N GLU A 40 10.54 -3.27 -4.43
CA GLU A 40 11.56 -2.60 -3.61
C GLU A 40 12.26 -3.55 -2.64
N LEU A 41 11.50 -4.45 -1.98
CA LEU A 41 12.05 -5.46 -1.06
C LEU A 41 12.88 -6.52 -1.78
N GLU A 42 12.44 -6.98 -2.95
CA GLU A 42 13.08 -8.06 -3.71
C GLU A 42 14.35 -7.59 -4.43
N CYS A 43 14.37 -6.36 -4.94
CA CYS A 43 15.52 -5.81 -5.64
C CYS A 43 16.62 -5.26 -4.72
N GLY A 44 16.51 -5.49 -3.40
CA GLY A 44 17.50 -5.02 -2.42
C GLY A 44 17.62 -3.50 -2.38
N GLN A 45 16.54 -2.78 -2.73
CA GLN A 45 16.51 -1.32 -2.72
C GLN A 45 16.39 -0.65 -1.34
N PRO A 46 16.08 -1.30 -0.21
CA PRO A 46 16.21 -0.60 1.07
C PRO A 46 17.70 -0.42 1.37
N ALA A 47 18.18 0.82 1.39
CA ALA A 47 19.57 1.15 1.73
C ALA A 47 19.90 0.81 3.19
N THR A 48 18.88 0.62 4.03
CA THR A 48 18.99 0.27 5.45
C THR A 48 17.90 -0.71 5.92
N GLU A 49 18.18 -1.45 7.00
CA GLU A 49 17.18 -2.31 7.65
C GLU A 49 15.96 -1.52 8.16
N SER A 50 16.16 -0.23 8.50
CA SER A 50 15.06 0.64 8.92
C SER A 50 14.08 0.91 7.77
N GLU A 51 14.58 1.13 6.55
CA GLU A 51 13.74 1.29 5.37
C GLU A 51 13.04 -0.01 5.01
N ARG A 52 13.75 -1.14 5.13
CA ARG A 52 13.17 -2.48 4.94
C ARG A 52 11.95 -2.69 5.85
N MET A 53 12.12 -2.41 7.15
CA MET A 53 11.04 -2.50 8.13
C MET A 53 9.86 -1.58 7.79
N ARG A 54 10.13 -0.34 7.36
CA ARG A 54 9.07 0.60 6.95
C ARG A 54 8.28 0.08 5.74
N ILE A 55 8.96 -0.48 4.74
CA ILE A 55 8.31 -1.04 3.55
C ILE A 55 7.49 -2.28 3.93
N MET A 56 8.00 -3.14 4.83
CA MET A 56 7.24 -4.28 5.34
C MET A 56 5.98 -3.84 6.08
N THR A 57 6.07 -2.89 7.00
CA THR A 57 4.89 -2.36 7.72
C THR A 57 3.87 -1.71 6.76
N PHE A 58 4.37 -1.01 5.74
CA PHE A 58 3.51 -0.45 4.70
C PHE A 58 2.81 -1.56 3.91
N MET A 59 3.51 -2.62 3.54
CA MET A 59 2.95 -3.77 2.83
C MET A 59 1.90 -4.51 3.67
N ASP A 60 2.14 -4.70 4.97
CA ASP A 60 1.16 -5.29 5.89
C ASP A 60 -0.14 -4.47 5.90
N THR A 61 -0.02 -3.14 5.94
CA THR A 61 -1.19 -2.23 5.90
C THR A 61 -1.92 -2.31 4.57
N LEU A 62 -1.20 -2.44 3.45
CA LEU A 62 -1.81 -2.62 2.13
C LEU A 62 -2.57 -3.95 2.04
N ASP A 63 -2.02 -5.01 2.64
CA ASP A 63 -2.65 -6.33 2.68
C ASP A 63 -3.96 -6.30 3.49
N THR A 64 -4.00 -5.58 4.62
CA THR A 64 -5.26 -5.43 5.38
C THR A 64 -6.31 -4.63 4.61
N ILE A 65 -5.91 -3.55 3.93
CA ILE A 65 -6.79 -2.76 3.06
C ILE A 65 -7.32 -3.63 1.91
N TRP A 66 -6.44 -4.36 1.24
CA TRP A 66 -6.79 -5.24 0.13
C TRP A 66 -7.80 -6.31 0.56
N HIS A 67 -7.57 -6.93 1.71
CA HIS A 67 -8.48 -7.93 2.26
C HIS A 67 -9.88 -7.35 2.49
N LYS A 68 -9.98 -6.15 3.06
CA LYS A 68 -11.25 -5.45 3.29
C LYS A 68 -11.95 -5.00 2.00
N LEU A 69 -11.21 -4.79 0.92
CA LEU A 69 -11.76 -4.41 -0.39
C LEU A 69 -12.22 -5.62 -1.21
N THR A 70 -11.71 -6.81 -0.92
CA THR A 70 -11.92 -8.01 -1.75
C THR A 70 -12.76 -9.08 -1.08
N GLN A 71 -13.01 -8.97 0.21
CA GLN A 71 -14.00 -9.80 0.89
C GLN A 71 -15.44 -9.38 0.54
N PRO A 72 -16.34 -10.36 0.36
CA PRO A 72 -17.76 -10.13 0.06
C PRO A 72 -18.54 -9.49 1.23
#